data_AF-A0A0G1N7U5-F1
#
_entry.id   AF-A0A0G1N7U5-F1
#
_cell.length_a   1.000
_cell.length_b   1.000
_cell.length_c   1.000
_cell.angle_alpha   90.00
_cell.angle_beta   90.00
_cell.angle_gamma   90.00
#
_symmetry.space_group_name_H-M   'P 1'
#
loop_
_entity.id
_entity.type
_entity.pdbx_description
1 polymer ?
#
loop_
_entity_poly.entity_id
_entity_poly.type
_entity_poly.pdbx_seq_one_letter_code
_entity_poly.pdbx_strand_id
1 'polypeptide(L)'
;MSKKPILSLWAFPTRAWTIKKETRAPQAAAAIHTDFEKNFIRADVVNWKKLIEAGGWVNAKQKGLIRSEGKEYIVQDGDVLIIKHSA
;
A
#
# COMPACT_ATOMS: atom_id res chain seq x y z
N MET A 1 6.74 20.89 -11.99
CA MET A 1 6.18 19.57 -12.36
C MET A 1 6.25 18.64 -11.15
N SER A 2 5.18 18.59 -10.35
CA SER A 2 5.12 17.73 -9.15
C SER A 2 4.72 16.31 -9.58
N LYS A 3 5.69 15.39 -9.61
CA LYS A 3 5.41 13.97 -9.89
C LYS A 3 4.63 13.40 -8.69
N LYS A 4 3.37 13.00 -8.93
CA LYS A 4 2.51 12.40 -7.93
C LYS A 4 2.85 10.90 -7.80
N PRO A 5 3.09 10.37 -6.60
CA PRO A 5 3.41 8.96 -6.42
C PRO A 5 2.22 8.04 -6.77
N ILE A 6 2.54 6.87 -7.32
CA ILE A 6 1.60 5.82 -7.73
C ILE A 6 1.63 4.67 -6.72
N LEU A 7 0.47 4.34 -6.16
CA LEU A 7 0.23 3.26 -5.20
C LEU A 7 -0.46 2.10 -5.91
N SER A 8 0.07 0.86 -5.89
CA SER A 8 -0.65 -0.31 -6.43
C SER A 8 -1.17 -1.22 -5.31
N LEU A 9 -2.48 -1.49 -5.20
CA LEU A 9 -3.02 -2.41 -4.17
C LEU A 9 -3.30 -3.80 -4.76
N TRP A 10 -2.95 -4.88 -4.03
CA TRP A 10 -3.36 -6.26 -4.38
C TRP A 10 -4.71 -6.62 -3.73
N ALA A 11 -5.78 -6.30 -4.43
CA ALA A 11 -7.05 -7.02 -4.39
C ALA A 11 -7.41 -7.25 -5.86
N PHE A 12 -7.83 -8.44 -6.30
CA PHE A 12 -8.24 -8.57 -7.70
C PHE A 12 -9.46 -7.66 -7.94
N PRO A 13 -9.40 -6.66 -8.85
CA PRO A 13 -8.31 -6.32 -9.76
C PRO A 13 -7.24 -5.36 -9.18
N THR A 14 -5.96 -5.66 -9.44
CA THR A 14 -4.85 -4.77 -9.08
C THR A 14 -5.03 -3.40 -9.74
N ARG A 15 -4.93 -2.32 -8.95
CA ARG A 15 -5.12 -0.95 -9.45
C ARG A 15 -4.06 -0.01 -8.90
N ALA A 16 -3.58 0.86 -9.79
CA ALA A 16 -2.75 2.01 -9.48
C ALA A 16 -3.60 3.21 -9.03
N TRP A 17 -3.26 3.82 -7.91
CA TRP A 17 -3.92 4.97 -7.31
C TRP A 17 -2.94 6.13 -7.23
N THR A 18 -3.39 7.32 -7.61
CA THR A 18 -2.57 8.53 -7.51
C THR A 18 -2.83 9.20 -6.17
N ILE A 19 -1.79 9.36 -5.35
CA ILE A 19 -1.86 10.06 -4.07
C ILE A 19 -0.90 11.26 -4.08
N LYS A 20 -1.04 12.17 -3.12
CA LYS A 20 -0.09 13.27 -2.95
C LYS A 20 1.20 12.74 -2.32
N LYS A 21 2.32 13.42 -2.54
CA LYS A 21 3.54 13.13 -1.77
C LYS A 21 3.26 13.35 -0.28
N GLU A 22 3.90 12.56 0.57
CA GLU A 22 3.75 12.63 2.04
C GLU A 22 2.35 12.24 2.55
N THR A 23 1.58 11.50 1.73
CA THR A 23 0.29 10.94 2.15
C THR A 23 0.50 9.77 3.11
N ARG A 24 -0.20 9.78 4.24
CA ARG A 24 -0.17 8.69 5.22
C ARG A 24 -0.97 7.48 4.75
N ALA A 25 -0.65 6.29 5.23
CA ALA A 25 -1.32 5.05 4.85
C ALA A 25 -2.86 5.08 4.99
N PRO A 26 -3.46 5.63 6.06
CA PRO A 26 -4.92 5.75 6.17
C PRO A 26 -5.52 6.68 5.11
N GLN A 27 -4.87 7.81 4.83
CA GLN A 27 -5.31 8.76 3.80
C GLN A 27 -5.20 8.18 2.40
N ALA A 28 -4.15 7.39 2.15
CA ALA A 28 -3.98 6.66 0.90
C ALA A 28 -5.07 5.58 0.75
N ALA A 29 -5.48 4.93 1.84
CA ALA A 29 -6.60 4.00 1.84
C ALA A 29 -7.95 4.69 1.56
N ALA A 30 -8.12 5.94 2.01
CA ALA A 30 -9.30 6.77 1.73
C ALA A 30 -9.52 7.00 0.22
N ALA A 31 -8.43 7.05 -0.55
CA ALA A 31 -8.50 7.19 -2.01
C ALA A 31 -9.16 5.98 -2.70
N ILE A 32 -9.18 4.82 -2.04
CA ILE A 32 -9.81 3.59 -2.52
C ILE A 32 -11.28 3.54 -2.07
N HIS A 33 -11.52 3.79 -0.79
CA HIS A 33 -12.83 3.90 -0.19
C HIS A 33 -12.77 4.73 1.10
N THR A 34 -13.71 5.64 1.30
CA THR A 34 -13.69 6.58 2.44
C THR A 34 -13.74 5.90 3.81
N ASP A 35 -14.36 4.72 3.90
CA ASP A 35 -14.46 3.99 5.18
C ASP A 35 -13.13 3.38 5.64
N PHE A 36 -12.19 3.15 4.72
CA PHE A 36 -10.90 2.57 5.08
C PHE A 36 -10.04 3.51 5.93
N GLU A 37 -10.24 4.82 5.83
CA GLU A 37 -9.51 5.77 6.67
C GLU A 37 -9.92 5.64 8.13
N LYS A 38 -11.24 5.57 8.39
CA LYS A 38 -11.81 5.46 9.74
C LYS A 38 -11.48 4.10 10.37
N ASN A 39 -11.62 3.04 9.60
CA ASN A 39 -11.44 1.67 10.08
C ASN A 39 -10.02 1.14 9.87
N PHE A 40 -9.05 1.98 9.52
CA PHE A 40 -7.66 1.57 9.28
C PHE A 40 -7.04 0.95 10.53
N ILE A 41 -6.51 -0.26 10.39
CA ILE A 41 -5.73 -0.93 11.44
C ILE A 41 -4.25 -0.80 11.09
N ARG A 42 -3.85 -1.30 9.91
CA ARG A 42 -2.48 -1.30 9.40
C ARG A 42 -2.46 -1.56 7.90
N ALA A 43 -1.31 -1.37 7.27
CA ALA A 43 -1.07 -1.78 5.89
C ALA A 43 0.11 -2.74 5.83
N ASP A 44 -0.02 -3.83 5.07
CA ASP A 44 1.14 -4.62 4.67
C ASP A 44 1.74 -3.98 3.42
N VAL A 45 3.04 -3.69 3.43
CA VAL A 45 3.73 -2.85 2.45
C VAL A 45 4.92 -3.59 1.86
N VAL A 46 5.03 -3.55 0.54
CA VAL A 46 6.21 -4.03 -0.20
C VAL A 46 6.41 -3.20 -1.45
N ASN A 47 7.65 -2.84 -1.78
CA ASN A 47 7.92 -2.12 -3.02
C ASN A 47 7.67 -3.04 -4.24
N TRP A 48 7.07 -2.50 -5.31
CA TRP A 48 6.71 -3.28 -6.50
C TRP A 48 7.90 -4.00 -7.14
N LYS A 49 9.12 -3.41 -7.11
CA LYS A 49 10.32 -4.04 -7.67
C LYS A 49 10.67 -5.32 -6.90
N LYS A 50 10.68 -5.22 -5.56
CA LYS A 50 10.91 -6.37 -4.67
C LYS A 50 9.80 -7.42 -4.80
N LEU A 51 8.57 -6.98 -5.04
CA LEU A 51 7.44 -7.89 -5.25
C LEU A 51 7.61 -8.71 -6.54
N ILE A 52 8.09 -8.08 -7.63
CA ILE A 52 8.41 -8.76 -8.89
C ILE A 52 9.61 -9.70 -8.71
N GLU A 53 10.69 -9.23 -8.11
CA GLU A 53 11.89 -10.05 -7.82
C GLU A 53 11.57 -11.26 -6.94
N ALA A 54 10.58 -11.13 -6.03
CA ALA A 54 10.12 -12.22 -5.22
C ALA A 54 9.26 -13.24 -6.01
N GLY A 55 8.70 -12.86 -7.15
CA GLY A 55 7.73 -13.67 -7.90
C GLY A 55 6.32 -13.62 -7.30
N GLY A 56 5.95 -12.51 -6.66
CA GLY A 56 4.61 -12.28 -6.12
C GLY A 56 4.53 -12.24 -4.59
N TRP A 57 3.32 -12.00 -4.09
CA TRP A 57 3.09 -11.66 -2.68
C TRP A 57 3.42 -12.79 -1.70
N VAL A 58 3.05 -14.02 -2.04
CA VAL A 58 3.31 -15.21 -1.20
C VAL A 58 4.81 -15.39 -0.97
N ASN A 59 5.59 -15.32 -2.05
CA ASN A 59 7.04 -15.46 -1.99
C ASN A 59 7.69 -14.25 -1.30
N ALA A 60 7.19 -13.03 -1.52
CA ALA A 60 7.67 -11.83 -0.84
C ALA A 60 7.46 -11.94 0.69
N LYS A 61 6.32 -12.52 1.11
CA LYS A 61 6.03 -12.80 2.52
C LYS A 61 7.00 -13.81 3.10
N GLN A 62 7.23 -14.93 2.41
CA GLN A 62 8.16 -15.97 2.85
C GLN A 62 9.61 -15.47 2.95
N LYS A 63 10.00 -14.56 2.05
CA LYS A 63 11.31 -13.89 2.07
C LYS A 63 11.42 -12.75 3.10
N GLY A 64 10.36 -12.46 3.86
CA GLY A 64 10.35 -11.39 4.87
C GLY A 64 10.42 -9.96 4.28
N LEU A 65 10.02 -9.79 3.01
CA LEU A 65 10.10 -8.50 2.30
C LEU A 65 8.89 -7.59 2.58
N ILE A 66 7.82 -8.15 3.12
CA ILE A 66 6.59 -7.43 3.46
C ILE A 66 6.72 -6.85 4.86
N ARG A 67 6.51 -5.54 4.98
CA ARG A 67 6.51 -4.82 6.26
C ARG A 67 5.07 -4.56 6.69
N SER A 68 4.77 -4.65 7.97
CA SER A 68 3.48 -4.22 8.51
C SER A 68 3.63 -2.83 9.09
N GLU A 69 2.94 -1.87 8.49
CA GLU A 69 3.08 -0.45 8.75
C GLU A 69 1.81 0.14 9.37
N GLY A 70 1.98 1.05 10.33
CA GLY A 70 0.89 1.67 11.08
C GLY A 70 0.31 2.94 10.45
N LYS A 71 -0.50 3.66 11.22
CA LYS A 71 -1.19 4.90 10.78
C LYS A 71 -0.25 6.04 10.39
N GLU A 72 0.95 6.08 10.97
CA GLU A 72 1.94 7.12 10.73
C GLU A 72 2.82 6.84 9.50
N TYR A 73 2.67 5.69 8.83
CA TYR A 73 3.46 5.35 7.66
C TYR A 73 3.16 6.29 6.50
N ILE A 74 4.22 6.89 5.95
CA ILE A 74 4.15 7.70 4.74
C ILE A 74 4.37 6.78 3.54
N VAL A 75 3.35 6.69 2.68
CA VAL A 75 3.39 5.84 1.48
C VAL A 75 4.44 6.36 0.51
N GLN A 76 5.30 5.46 0.05
CA GLN A 76 6.34 5.76 -0.92
C GLN A 76 5.86 5.44 -2.34
N ASP A 77 6.49 6.09 -3.32
CA ASP A 77 6.21 5.81 -4.73
C ASP A 77 6.52 4.35 -5.08
N GLY A 78 5.57 3.70 -5.74
CA GLY A 78 5.70 2.29 -6.12
C GLY A 78 5.54 1.32 -4.96
N ASP A 79 5.08 1.76 -3.80
CA ASP A 79 4.65 0.83 -2.77
C ASP A 79 3.41 0.06 -3.22
N VAL A 80 3.43 -1.22 -2.89
CA VAL A 80 2.29 -2.12 -2.97
C VAL A 80 1.74 -2.32 -1.57
N LEU A 81 0.51 -1.89 -1.36
CA LEU A 81 -0.15 -1.99 -0.05
C LEU A 81 -1.18 -3.12 -0.07
N ILE A 82 -1.46 -3.69 1.10
CA ILE A 82 -2.70 -4.39 1.41
C ILE A 82 -3.23 -3.79 2.71
N ILE A 83 -4.38 -3.12 2.63
CA ILE A 83 -4.99 -2.46 3.78
C ILE A 83 -5.68 -3.50 4.66
N LYS A 84 -5.40 -3.46 5.96
CA LYS A 84 -6.14 -4.17 6.99
C LYS A 84 -7.05 -3.16 7.67
N HIS A 85 -8.36 -3.36 7.55
CA HIS A 85 -9.36 -2.55 8.21
C HIS A 85 -10.25 -3.43 9.09
N SER A 86 -10.88 -2.83 10.09
CA SER A 86 -11.98 -3.49 10.79
C SER A 86 -13.18 -3.52 9.85
N ALA A 87 -13.79 -4.70 9.70
CA ALA A 87 -15.12 -4.84 9.10
C ALA A 87 -16.18 -4.40 10.12
#